data_AF-A0A7M3DUC4-F1
#
_entry.id   AF-A0A7M3DUC4-F1
#
_cell.length_a   1.000
_cell.length_b   1.000
_cell.length_c   1.000
_cell.angle_alpha   90.00
_cell.angle_beta   90.00
_cell.angle_gamma   90.00
#
_symmetry.space_group_name_H-M   'P 1'
#
loop_
_entity.id
_entity.type
_entity.pdbx_description
1 polymer ?
#
loop_
_entity_poly.entity_id
_entity_poly.type
_entity_poly.pdbx_seq_one_letter_code
_entity_poly.pdbx_strand_id
1 'polypeptide(L)'
;MPETMRANSKLLLSVTGVVEAATGLALLLVPALLIEVLLGAAPDTPVDMTVARVAGAALLALAVACWLGRHDAGGKAARGLVSAMLLYNVAVTAILAFSWLRHGISGIAFWPVVVGHVGLTVWCVACGLASPRIADR
;
A
#
# COMPACT_ATOMS: atom_id res chain seq x y z
N MET A 1 -1.40 -4.39 27.21
CA MET A 1 -0.93 -4.99 25.92
C MET A 1 -2.01 -5.09 24.84
N PRO A 2 -3.33 -5.21 25.10
CA PRO A 2 -4.37 -5.10 24.06
C PRO A 2 -4.54 -3.68 23.49
N GLU A 3 -4.49 -2.68 24.38
CA GLU A 3 -4.63 -1.25 24.07
C GLU A 3 -3.56 -0.75 23.08
N THR A 4 -2.30 -1.13 23.29
CA THR A 4 -1.17 -0.76 22.42
C THR A 4 -1.27 -1.37 21.03
N MET A 5 -1.77 -2.60 20.92
CA MET A 5 -1.99 -3.25 19.62
C MET A 5 -3.12 -2.60 18.83
N ARG A 6 -4.22 -2.25 19.52
CA ARG A 6 -5.36 -1.53 18.94
C ARG A 6 -4.93 -0.16 18.40
N ALA A 7 -4.12 0.57 19.16
CA ALA A 7 -3.54 1.85 18.73
C ALA A 7 -2.63 1.68 17.50
N ASN A 8 -1.79 0.65 17.46
CA ASN A 8 -0.88 0.39 16.33
C ASN A 8 -1.62 0.03 15.03
N SER A 9 -2.64 -0.84 15.07
CA SER A 9 -3.42 -1.17 13.87
C SER A 9 -4.24 0.01 13.37
N LYS A 10 -4.78 0.84 14.27
CA LYS A 10 -5.48 2.08 13.89
C LYS A 10 -4.54 3.07 13.22
N LEU A 11 -3.33 3.24 13.77
CA LEU A 11 -2.31 4.12 13.20
C LEU A 11 -1.87 3.60 11.82
N LEU A 12 -1.56 2.31 11.71
CA LEU A 12 -1.20 1.66 10.45
C LEU A 12 -2.24 1.94 9.36
N LEU A 13 -3.52 1.62 9.63
CA LEU A 13 -4.61 1.83 8.66
C LEU A 13 -4.85 3.30 8.34
N SER A 14 -4.62 4.21 9.29
CA SER A 14 -4.74 5.65 9.04
C SER A 14 -3.61 6.17 8.14
N VAL A 15 -2.37 5.74 8.39
CA VAL A 15 -1.21 6.14 7.61
C VAL A 15 -1.30 5.57 6.19
N THR A 16 -1.59 4.27 6.05
CA THR A 16 -1.76 3.65 4.74
C THR A 16 -2.93 4.28 3.99
N GLY A 17 -4.07 4.52 4.67
CA GLY A 17 -5.22 5.15 4.03
C GLY A 17 -4.90 6.53 3.42
N VAL A 18 -4.11 7.36 4.11
CA VAL A 18 -3.71 8.68 3.58
C VAL A 18 -2.72 8.54 2.42
N VAL A 19 -1.72 7.66 2.53
CA VAL A 19 -0.73 7.43 1.47
C VAL A 19 -1.39 6.86 0.21
N GLU A 20 -2.28 5.89 0.35
CA GLU A 20 -3.04 5.31 -0.77
C GLU A 20 -4.00 6.32 -1.39
N ALA A 21 -4.62 7.20 -0.57
CA ALA A 21 -5.47 8.26 -1.09
C ALA A 21 -4.69 9.25 -1.96
N ALA A 22 -3.52 9.69 -1.48
CA ALA A 22 -2.67 10.62 -2.21
C ALA A 22 -2.14 9.99 -3.51
N THR A 23 -1.64 8.75 -3.43
CA THR A 23 -1.13 8.00 -4.58
C THR A 23 -2.24 7.72 -5.59
N GLY A 24 -3.41 7.28 -5.13
CA GLY A 24 -4.57 7.00 -5.96
C GLY A 24 -5.07 8.24 -6.69
N LEU A 25 -5.16 9.38 -5.99
CA LEU A 25 -5.55 10.65 -6.60
C LEU A 25 -4.52 11.13 -7.64
N ALA A 26 -3.23 10.99 -7.34
CA ALA A 26 -2.16 11.32 -8.29
C ALA A 26 -2.24 10.45 -9.56
N LEU A 27 -2.47 9.14 -9.43
CA LEU A 27 -2.65 8.24 -10.57
C LEU A 27 -3.91 8.53 -11.39
N LEU A 28 -4.98 9.04 -10.77
CA LEU A 28 -6.20 9.43 -11.48
C LEU A 28 -6.03 10.72 -12.28
N LEU A 29 -5.45 11.74 -11.64
CA LEU A 29 -5.40 13.10 -12.19
C LEU A 29 -4.16 13.35 -13.05
N VAL A 30 -2.99 12.91 -12.57
CA VAL A 30 -1.68 13.18 -13.18
C VAL A 30 -0.82 11.91 -13.27
N PRO A 31 -1.32 10.82 -13.92
CA PRO A 31 -0.63 9.53 -13.97
C PRO A 31 0.78 9.63 -14.56
N ALA A 32 0.96 10.47 -15.59
CA ALA A 32 2.24 10.62 -16.27
C ALA A 32 3.37 11.03 -15.32
N LEU A 33 3.12 12.08 -14.53
CA LEU A 33 4.11 12.62 -13.59
C LEU A 33 4.47 11.59 -12.53
N LEU A 34 3.48 10.90 -11.95
CA LEU A 34 3.76 9.93 -10.89
C LEU A 34 4.54 8.73 -11.43
N ILE A 35 4.17 8.21 -12.60
CA ILE A 35 4.83 7.07 -13.23
C ILE A 35 6.24 7.44 -13.68
N GLU A 36 6.46 8.63 -14.24
CA GLU A 36 7.78 9.11 -14.63
C GLU A 36 8.69 9.29 -13.41
N VAL A 37 8.18 9.88 -12.34
CA VAL A 37 8.95 10.04 -11.09
C VAL A 37 9.27 8.69 -10.44
N LEU A 38 8.37 7.71 -10.54
CA LEU A 38 8.53 6.37 -9.96
C LEU A 38 9.43 5.46 -10.79
N LEU A 39 9.20 5.39 -12.10
CA LEU A 39 9.80 4.43 -13.02
C LEU A 39 10.90 5.04 -13.90
N GLY A 40 10.97 6.38 -14.00
CA GLY A 40 11.96 7.08 -14.81
C GLY A 40 11.53 7.31 -16.26
N ALA A 41 10.32 6.91 -16.63
CA ALA A 41 9.75 7.14 -17.95
C ALA A 41 8.24 7.36 -17.85
N ALA A 42 7.71 8.31 -18.62
CA ALA A 42 6.29 8.54 -18.71
C ALA A 42 5.58 7.42 -19.50
N PRO A 43 4.32 7.13 -19.21
CA PRO A 43 3.48 6.28 -20.04
C PRO A 43 3.20 6.95 -21.40
N ASP A 44 3.44 6.23 -22.48
CA ASP A 44 3.45 6.80 -23.84
C ASP A 44 2.17 6.50 -24.64
N THR A 45 1.29 5.64 -24.12
CA THR A 45 0.06 5.26 -24.83
C THR A 45 -1.22 5.58 -24.05
N PRO A 46 -2.36 5.77 -24.75
CA PRO A 46 -3.66 5.89 -24.11
C PRO A 46 -4.05 4.67 -23.26
N VAL A 47 -3.54 3.49 -23.61
CA VAL A 47 -3.75 2.25 -22.85
C VAL A 47 -3.06 2.33 -21.50
N ASP A 48 -1.79 2.75 -21.47
CA ASP A 48 -1.00 2.90 -20.23
C ASP A 48 -1.66 3.92 -19.28
N MET A 49 -2.12 5.04 -19.84
CA MET A 49 -2.87 6.06 -19.08
C MET A 49 -4.17 5.51 -18.49
N THR A 50 -4.87 4.65 -19.22
CA THR A 50 -6.12 4.03 -18.74
C THR A 50 -5.84 3.06 -17.61
N VAL A 51 -4.82 2.20 -17.77
CA VAL A 51 -4.38 1.26 -16.72
C VAL A 51 -3.92 2.01 -15.46
N ALA A 52 -3.18 3.11 -15.63
CA ALA A 52 -2.74 3.95 -14.51
C ALA A 52 -3.91 4.53 -13.72
N ARG A 53 -4.95 5.03 -14.40
CA ARG A 53 -6.15 5.56 -13.73
C ARG A 53 -6.97 4.47 -13.03
N VAL A 54 -7.06 3.28 -13.62
CA VAL A 54 -7.71 2.12 -12.99
C VAL A 54 -6.95 1.71 -11.73
N ALA A 55 -5.62 1.68 -11.78
CA ALA A 55 -4.79 1.47 -10.59
C ALA A 55 -5.05 2.56 -9.55
N GLY A 56 -5.13 3.84 -9.96
CA GLY A 56 -5.48 4.95 -9.08
C GLY A 56 -6.83 4.78 -8.38
N ALA A 57 -7.86 4.37 -9.12
CA ALA A 57 -9.19 4.09 -8.56
C ALA A 57 -9.16 2.92 -7.56
N ALA A 58 -8.37 1.88 -7.82
CA ALA A 58 -8.16 0.78 -6.89
C ALA A 58 -7.48 1.25 -5.60
N LEU A 59 -6.47 2.13 -5.67
CA LEU A 59 -5.82 2.68 -4.49
C LEU A 59 -6.75 3.59 -3.69
N LEU A 60 -7.60 4.38 -4.34
CA LEU A 60 -8.64 5.15 -3.65
C LEU A 60 -9.64 4.24 -2.92
N ALA A 61 -10.04 3.12 -3.54
CA ALA A 61 -10.89 2.14 -2.88
C ALA A 61 -10.18 1.51 -1.66
N LEU A 62 -8.89 1.19 -1.77
CA LEU A 62 -8.08 0.73 -0.63
C LEU A 62 -7.97 1.79 0.46
N ALA A 63 -7.83 3.07 0.09
CA ALA A 63 -7.79 4.18 1.03
C ALA A 63 -9.09 4.30 1.84
N VAL A 64 -10.24 4.21 1.16
CA VAL A 64 -11.56 4.20 1.81
C VAL A 64 -11.70 2.97 2.71
N ALA A 65 -11.28 1.79 2.25
CA ALA A 65 -11.30 0.58 3.06
C ALA A 65 -10.43 0.73 4.32
N CYS A 66 -9.21 1.25 4.19
CA CYS A 66 -8.29 1.58 5.29
C CYS A 66 -8.92 2.56 6.28
N TRP A 67 -9.57 3.60 5.75
CA TRP A 67 -10.25 4.59 6.55
C TRP A 67 -11.42 4.01 7.36
N LEU A 68 -12.20 3.11 6.78
CA LEU A 68 -13.31 2.44 7.47
C LEU A 68 -12.78 1.40 8.48
N GLY A 69 -11.80 0.59 8.09
CA GLY A 69 -11.22 -0.46 8.92
C GLY A 69 -10.56 0.07 10.20
N ARG A 70 -10.06 1.31 10.19
CA ARG A 70 -9.44 1.92 11.40
C ARG A 70 -10.47 2.19 12.52
N HIS A 71 -11.77 2.26 12.21
CA HIS A 71 -12.83 2.45 13.22
C HIS A 71 -13.12 1.15 13.99
N ASP A 72 -12.86 -0.02 13.38
CA ASP A 72 -12.99 -1.34 14.00
C ASP A 72 -11.62 -1.91 14.43
N ALA A 73 -10.75 -1.07 14.99
CA ALA A 73 -9.40 -1.46 15.38
C ALA A 73 -9.44 -2.69 16.32
N GLY A 74 -8.96 -3.85 15.86
CA GLY A 74 -8.98 -5.11 16.62
C GLY A 74 -10.13 -6.08 16.29
N GLY A 75 -11.11 -5.66 15.49
CA GLY A 75 -12.15 -6.54 14.95
C GLY A 75 -11.70 -7.36 13.73
N LYS A 76 -12.58 -8.23 13.26
CA LYS A 76 -12.30 -9.12 12.11
C LYS A 76 -12.05 -8.33 10.82
N ALA A 77 -12.75 -7.21 10.63
CA ALA A 77 -12.59 -6.36 9.45
C ALA A 77 -11.21 -5.71 9.39
N ALA A 78 -10.73 -5.15 10.49
CA ALA A 78 -9.39 -4.58 10.57
C ALA A 78 -8.29 -5.62 10.32
N ARG A 79 -8.45 -6.84 10.84
CA ARG A 79 -7.50 -7.95 10.59
C ARG A 79 -7.47 -8.38 9.13
N GLY A 80 -8.65 -8.57 8.52
CA GLY A 80 -8.75 -8.88 7.10
C GLY A 80 -8.10 -7.80 6.24
N LEU A 81 -8.30 -6.54 6.60
CA LEU A 81 -7.71 -5.42 5.87
C LEU A 81 -6.20 -5.32 6.03
N VAL A 82 -5.66 -5.57 7.23
CA VAL A 82 -4.20 -5.67 7.43
C VAL A 82 -3.60 -6.79 6.58
N SER A 83 -4.30 -7.92 6.44
CA SER A 83 -3.84 -9.01 5.56
C SER A 83 -3.87 -8.64 4.07
N ALA A 84 -4.90 -7.91 3.63
CA ALA A 84 -4.97 -7.38 2.27
C ALA A 84 -3.84 -6.38 2.00
N MET A 85 -3.56 -5.50 2.97
CA MET A 85 -2.48 -4.52 2.86
C MET A 85 -1.11 -5.19 2.86
N LEU A 86 -0.93 -6.27 3.62
CA LEU A 86 0.28 -7.08 3.56
C LEU A 86 0.50 -7.66 2.16
N LEU A 87 -0.52 -8.30 1.58
CA LEU A 87 -0.47 -8.84 0.22
C LEU A 87 -0.13 -7.75 -0.80
N TYR A 88 -0.81 -6.60 -0.71
CA TYR A 88 -0.57 -5.47 -1.59
C TYR A 88 0.88 -4.95 -1.51
N ASN A 89 1.40 -4.70 -0.31
CA ASN A 89 2.77 -4.21 -0.13
C ASN A 89 3.83 -5.19 -0.66
N VAL A 90 3.63 -6.50 -0.41
CA VAL A 90 4.53 -7.54 -0.93
C VAL A 90 4.46 -7.61 -2.45
N ALA A 91 3.25 -7.58 -3.03
CA ALA A 91 3.06 -7.62 -4.47
C ALA A 91 3.72 -6.42 -5.15
N VAL A 92 3.53 -5.20 -4.63
CA VAL A 92 4.16 -3.99 -5.18
C VAL A 92 5.68 -4.09 -5.10
N THR A 93 6.22 -4.48 -3.94
CA THR A 93 7.67 -4.63 -3.77
C THR A 93 8.25 -5.67 -4.75
N ALA A 94 7.58 -6.81 -4.93
CA ALA A 94 8.01 -7.85 -5.85
C ALA A 94 7.95 -7.40 -7.32
N ILE A 95 6.89 -6.69 -7.72
CA ILE A 95 6.74 -6.13 -9.08
C ILE A 95 7.85 -5.12 -9.37
N LEU A 96 8.12 -4.19 -8.43
CA LEU A 96 9.18 -3.20 -8.60
C LEU A 96 10.57 -3.85 -8.66
N ALA A 97 10.85 -4.79 -7.74
CA ALA A 97 12.12 -5.52 -7.74
C ALA A 97 12.33 -6.30 -9.05
N PHE A 98 11.29 -6.97 -9.55
CA PHE A 98 11.35 -7.69 -10.82
C PHE A 98 11.57 -6.74 -12.01
N SER A 99 10.87 -5.60 -12.02
CA SER A 99 11.03 -4.57 -13.06
C SER A 99 12.46 -4.03 -13.10
N TRP A 100 13.03 -3.71 -11.94
CA TRP A 100 14.41 -3.25 -11.80
C TRP A 100 15.42 -4.30 -12.25
N LEU A 101 15.28 -5.55 -11.80
CA LEU A 101 16.19 -6.65 -12.15
C LEU A 101 16.19 -6.98 -13.66
N ARG A 102 15.04 -6.80 -14.33
CA ARG A 102 14.88 -7.21 -15.73
C ARG A 102 15.12 -6.09 -16.73
N HIS A 103 14.71 -4.87 -16.39
CA HIS A 103 14.67 -3.74 -17.32
C HIS A 103 15.52 -2.55 -16.85
N GLY A 104 16.07 -2.60 -15.63
CA GLY A 104 16.84 -1.48 -15.08
C GLY A 104 16.00 -0.22 -14.80
N ILE A 105 14.67 -0.35 -14.78
CA ILE A 105 13.74 0.75 -14.58
C ILE A 105 13.89 1.28 -13.16
N SER A 106 14.22 2.56 -13.02
CA SER A 106 14.23 3.27 -11.74
C SER A 106 14.10 4.78 -11.94
N GLY A 107 13.06 5.37 -11.34
CA GLY A 107 12.94 6.82 -11.19
C GLY A 107 13.43 7.32 -9.83
N ILE A 108 13.32 8.62 -9.60
CA ILE A 108 13.73 9.28 -8.35
C ILE A 108 12.97 8.72 -7.14
N ALA A 109 11.68 8.42 -7.30
CA ALA A 109 10.84 7.87 -6.22
C ALA A 109 10.90 6.35 -6.09
N PHE A 110 11.63 5.65 -6.96
CA PHE A 110 11.69 4.18 -6.97
C PHE A 110 12.07 3.58 -5.61
N TRP A 111 13.25 3.94 -5.11
CA TRP A 111 13.76 3.43 -3.83
C TRP A 111 12.93 3.90 -2.63
N PRO A 112 12.51 5.18 -2.52
CA PRO A 112 11.57 5.62 -1.50
C PRO A 112 10.30 4.76 -1.43
N VAL A 113 9.71 4.43 -2.58
CA VAL A 113 8.49 3.60 -2.65
C VAL A 113 8.76 2.16 -2.24
N VAL A 114 9.86 1.56 -2.71
CA VAL A 114 10.27 0.20 -2.28
C VAL A 114 10.48 0.14 -0.77
N VAL A 115 11.24 1.07 -0.20
CA VAL A 115 11.50 1.11 1.26
C VAL A 115 10.21 1.34 2.04
N GLY A 116 9.32 2.21 1.53
CA GLY A 116 8.00 2.44 2.11
C GLY A 116 7.16 1.17 2.19
N HIS A 117 7.03 0.43 1.10
CA HIS A 117 6.26 -0.82 1.07
C HIS A 117 6.89 -1.93 1.92
N VAL A 118 8.22 -2.02 1.98
CA VAL A 118 8.91 -2.95 2.89
C VAL A 118 8.63 -2.59 4.35
N GLY A 119 8.70 -1.31 4.72
CA GLY A 119 8.38 -0.85 6.06
C GLY A 119 6.93 -1.17 6.45
N LEU A 120 5.98 -0.90 5.55
CA LEU A 120 4.56 -1.23 5.75
C LEU A 120 4.32 -2.74 5.85
N THR A 121 5.04 -3.56 5.08
CA THR A 121 5.02 -5.02 5.17
C THR A 121 5.43 -5.48 6.56
N VAL A 122 6.57 -4.99 7.06
CA VAL A 122 7.07 -5.33 8.40
C VAL A 122 6.06 -4.90 9.48
N TRP A 123 5.45 -3.73 9.34
CA TRP A 123 4.44 -3.25 10.28
C TRP A 123 3.16 -4.10 10.25
N CYS A 124 2.69 -4.48 9.05
CA CYS A 124 1.55 -5.39 8.90
C CYS A 124 1.82 -6.75 9.55
N VAL A 125 3.02 -7.30 9.36
CA VAL A 125 3.46 -8.56 10.00
C VAL A 125 3.53 -8.40 11.52
N ALA A 126 4.05 -7.28 12.03
CA ALA A 126 4.09 -7.02 13.47
C ALA A 126 2.67 -6.94 14.09
N CYS A 127 1.72 -6.29 13.40
CA CYS A 127 0.32 -6.28 13.82
C CYS A 127 -0.35 -7.66 13.69
N GLY A 128 -0.01 -8.43 12.64
CA GLY A 128 -0.52 -9.77 12.36
C GLY A 128 -0.03 -10.84 13.33
N LEU A 129 1.29 -10.91 13.58
CA LEU A 129 1.95 -11.87 14.50
C LEU A 129 1.60 -11.64 15.97
N ALA A 130 1.15 -10.45 16.34
CA ALA A 130 0.62 -10.17 17.66
C ALA A 130 -0.81 -10.75 17.86
N SER A 131 -1.52 -11.08 16.77
CA SER A 131 -2.89 -11.61 16.78
C SER A 131 -3.03 -13.13 17.04
N PRO A 132 -2.14 -14.05 16.59
CA PRO A 132 -2.29 -15.48 16.88
C PRO A 132 -2.03 -15.87 18.33
N ARG A 133 -1.36 -15.03 19.15
CA ARG A 133 -1.02 -15.38 20.55
C ARG A 133 -2.19 -15.28 21.55
N ILE A 134 -3.37 -14.83 21.13
CA ILE A 134 -4.54 -14.64 22.02
C ILE A 134 -5.67 -15.64 21.72
N ALA A 135 -5.62 -16.35 20.59
CA ALA A 135 -6.64 -17.36 20.26
C ALA A 135 -6.35 -18.75 20.87
N ASP A 136 -5.25 -18.89 21.62
CA ASP A 136 -4.73 -20.18 22.14
C ASP A 136 -4.62 -20.19 23.69
N ARG A 137 -5.36 -19.33 24.40
CA ARG A 137 -5.52 -19.37 25.86
C ARG A 137 -6.94 -19.01 26.25
#